data_AF-A0A4R1M2X5-F1
#
_entry.id   AF-A0A4R1M2X5-F1
#
_cell.length_a   1.000
_cell.length_b   1.000
_cell.length_c   1.000
_cell.angle_alpha   90.00
_cell.angle_beta   90.00
_cell.angle_gamma   90.00
#
_symmetry.space_group_name_H-M   'P 1'
#
loop_
_entity.id
_entity.type
_entity.pdbx_description
1 polymer ?
#
loop_
_entity_poly.entity_id
_entity_poly.type
_entity_poly.pdbx_seq_one_letter_code
_entity_poly.pdbx_strand_id
1 'polypeptide(L)'
;MLRLTNISKKYGSNEVLNFNTWEVEKGIHWLKGGNGTGKSTLFRIISGQIPFNGEVEFKGINLKKQPILFRSKISFAEAEPQYPLFIKGKEFIDFYQEIREADTKEVEYLVDHFEMTAFLNNKIGGYSSGMLKKLSLICAFIGNPDLYILDEPLITIDTVSSDKLYGLIKTKALEGKSFLLSSHQDININKLSLDTTFQIIDKQIVKL
;
A
#
# COMPACT_ATOMS: atom_id res chain seq x y z
N MET A 1 -1.53 7.23 -14.67
CA MET A 1 -2.41 6.08 -14.93
C MET A 1 -1.69 4.77 -14.61
N LEU A 2 -2.36 3.91 -13.85
CA LEU A 2 -2.05 2.49 -13.67
C LEU A 2 -2.94 1.70 -14.64
N ARG A 3 -2.39 0.71 -15.33
CA ARG A 3 -3.10 -0.14 -16.29
C ARG A 3 -2.76 -1.60 -16.06
N LEU A 4 -3.78 -2.44 -16.01
CA LEU A 4 -3.65 -3.89 -15.91
C LEU A 4 -4.38 -4.53 -17.11
N THR A 5 -3.70 -5.43 -17.81
CA THR A 5 -4.22 -6.05 -19.04
C THR A 5 -4.12 -7.57 -18.96
N ASN A 6 -5.22 -8.26 -19.29
CA ASN A 6 -5.40 -9.71 -19.31
C ASN A 6 -4.91 -10.41 -18.03
N ILE A 7 -5.34 -9.88 -16.87
CA ILE A 7 -4.91 -10.39 -15.58
C ILE A 7 -5.64 -11.68 -15.26
N SER A 8 -4.87 -12.73 -14.98
CA SER A 8 -5.37 -13.97 -14.39
C SER A 8 -4.47 -14.43 -13.26
N LYS A 9 -5.08 -14.77 -12.11
CA LYS A 9 -4.39 -15.31 -10.94
C LYS A 9 -5.16 -16.46 -10.31
N LYS A 10 -4.46 -17.59 -10.14
CA LYS A 10 -4.95 -18.81 -9.49
C LYS A 10 -4.00 -19.24 -8.37
N TYR A 11 -4.57 -19.90 -7.36
CA TYR A 11 -3.84 -20.66 -6.34
C TYR A 11 -4.38 -22.09 -6.36
N GLY A 12 -3.58 -23.04 -6.87
CA GLY A 12 -4.09 -24.36 -7.22
C GLY A 12 -5.21 -24.27 -8.26
N SER A 13 -6.35 -24.89 -7.98
CA SER A 13 -7.55 -24.82 -8.81
C SER A 13 -8.40 -23.57 -8.57
N ASN A 14 -8.15 -22.82 -7.50
CA ASN A 14 -8.96 -21.67 -7.14
C ASN A 14 -8.52 -20.42 -7.92
N GLU A 15 -9.39 -19.91 -8.78
CA GLU A 15 -9.16 -18.67 -9.53
C GLU A 15 -9.68 -17.47 -8.73
N VAL A 16 -8.77 -16.54 -8.43
CA VAL A 16 -9.04 -15.38 -7.55
C VAL A 16 -9.29 -14.11 -8.35
N LEU A 17 -8.59 -13.92 -9.47
CA LEU A 17 -8.75 -12.77 -10.35
C LEU A 17 -8.73 -13.24 -11.80
N ASN A 18 -9.64 -12.70 -12.62
CA ASN A 18 -9.68 -12.94 -14.05
C ASN A 18 -10.40 -11.79 -14.75
N PHE A 19 -9.68 -10.83 -15.33
CA PHE A 19 -10.27 -9.67 -15.99
C PHE A 19 -9.40 -9.16 -17.15
N ASN A 20 -10.04 -8.51 -18.12
CA ASN A 20 -9.38 -8.07 -19.36
C ASN A 20 -8.63 -6.76 -19.18
N THR A 21 -9.28 -5.69 -18.76
CA THR A 21 -8.63 -4.38 -18.61
C THR A 21 -9.12 -3.69 -17.36
N TRP A 22 -8.20 -3.16 -16.58
CA TRP A 22 -8.52 -2.24 -15.49
C TRP A 22 -7.55 -1.06 -15.52
N GLU A 23 -8.10 0.15 -15.57
CA GLU A 23 -7.36 1.40 -15.64
C GLU A 23 -7.73 2.27 -14.44
N VAL A 24 -6.71 2.81 -13.80
CA VAL A 24 -6.85 3.67 -12.62
C VAL A 24 -6.12 4.98 -12.89
N GLU A 25 -6.91 6.06 -12.88
CA GLU A 25 -6.39 7.42 -13.05
C GLU A 25 -5.67 7.92 -11.81
N LYS A 26 -5.00 9.06 -11.93
CA LYS A 26 -4.43 9.75 -10.76
C LYS A 26 -5.56 10.10 -9.80
N GLY A 27 -5.36 9.84 -8.50
CA GLY A 27 -6.35 10.12 -7.46
C GLY A 27 -6.21 9.19 -6.25
N ILE A 28 -7.15 9.34 -5.31
CA ILE A 28 -7.35 8.49 -4.15
C ILE A 28 -8.50 7.54 -4.45
N HIS A 29 -8.20 6.25 -4.56
CA HIS A 29 -9.20 5.24 -4.89
C HIS A 29 -9.33 4.22 -3.78
N TRP A 30 -10.55 3.74 -3.61
CA TRP A 30 -10.87 2.70 -2.65
C TRP A 30 -11.34 1.44 -3.36
N LEU A 31 -10.72 0.31 -3.04
CA LEU A 31 -11.15 -1.01 -3.44
C LEU A 31 -11.96 -1.65 -2.30
N LYS A 32 -13.28 -1.63 -2.43
CA LYS A 32 -14.23 -2.24 -1.51
C LYS A 32 -14.40 -3.72 -1.81
N GLY A 33 -14.63 -4.52 -0.78
CA GLY A 33 -15.00 -5.92 -0.92
C GLY A 33 -14.85 -6.69 0.38
N GLY A 34 -15.57 -7.81 0.50
CA GLY A 34 -15.46 -8.69 1.67
C GLY A 34 -14.09 -9.36 1.81
N ASN A 35 -13.94 -10.16 2.87
CA ASN A 35 -12.76 -11.00 3.03
C ASN A 35 -12.71 -12.08 1.93
N GLY A 36 -11.52 -12.36 1.41
CA GLY A 36 -11.33 -13.39 0.38
C GLY A 36 -11.72 -13.00 -1.05
N THR A 37 -12.18 -11.77 -1.32
CA THR A 37 -12.54 -11.34 -2.68
C THR A 37 -11.36 -11.11 -3.61
N GLY A 38 -10.12 -11.12 -3.10
CA GLY A 38 -8.91 -10.97 -3.92
C GLY A 38 -8.25 -9.59 -3.87
N LYS A 39 -8.68 -8.67 -2.98
CA LYS A 39 -8.07 -7.33 -2.82
C LYS A 39 -6.56 -7.38 -2.59
N SER A 40 -6.13 -8.11 -1.54
CA SER A 40 -4.71 -8.29 -1.23
C SER A 40 -3.94 -8.99 -2.36
N THR A 41 -4.59 -9.94 -3.06
CA THR A 41 -4.00 -10.59 -4.24
C THR A 41 -3.74 -9.58 -5.36
N LEU A 42 -4.71 -8.70 -5.66
CA LEU A 42 -4.56 -7.65 -6.67
C LEU A 42 -3.44 -6.68 -6.29
N PHE A 43 -3.39 -6.25 -5.03
CA PHE A 43 -2.35 -5.34 -4.55
C PHE A 43 -0.96 -5.97 -4.60
N ARG A 44 -0.83 -7.26 -4.25
CA ARG A 44 0.42 -8.02 -4.40
C ARG A 44 0.86 -8.22 -5.85
N ILE A 45 -0.09 -8.30 -6.79
CA ILE A 45 0.22 -8.30 -8.24
C ILE A 45 0.81 -6.96 -8.64
N ILE A 46 0.14 -5.86 -8.28
CA ILE A 46 0.57 -4.51 -8.64
C ILE A 46 1.92 -4.19 -8.01
N SER A 47 2.17 -4.61 -6.76
CA SER A 47 3.46 -4.44 -6.09
C SER A 47 4.56 -5.37 -6.64
N GLY A 48 4.20 -6.34 -7.49
CA GLY A 48 5.11 -7.29 -8.08
C GLY A 48 5.70 -8.28 -7.08
N GLN A 49 4.95 -8.61 -6.02
CA GLN A 49 5.35 -9.56 -4.99
C GLN A 49 5.00 -11.02 -5.32
N ILE A 50 4.04 -11.24 -6.22
CA ILE A 50 3.59 -12.59 -6.59
C ILE A 50 3.56 -12.77 -8.11
N PRO A 51 3.74 -13.99 -8.63
CA PRO A 51 3.63 -14.28 -10.06
C PRO A 51 2.18 -14.15 -10.54
N PHE A 52 1.99 -13.68 -11.78
CA PHE A 52 0.68 -13.47 -12.41
C PHE A 52 0.76 -13.56 -13.95
N ASN A 53 -0.37 -13.86 -14.58
CA ASN A 53 -0.56 -13.76 -16.04
C ASN A 53 -1.09 -12.37 -16.41
N GLY A 54 -0.75 -11.89 -17.61
CA GLY A 54 -1.08 -10.55 -18.08
C GLY A 54 0.04 -9.54 -17.86
N GLU A 55 -0.30 -8.26 -17.96
CA GLU A 55 0.61 -7.12 -17.92
C GLU A 55 0.14 -6.08 -16.90
N VAL A 56 1.10 -5.43 -16.23
CA VAL A 56 0.87 -4.32 -15.30
C VAL A 56 1.80 -3.19 -15.72
N GLU A 57 1.24 -2.01 -15.95
CA GLU A 57 1.96 -0.82 -16.37
C GLU A 57 1.56 0.38 -15.52
N PHE A 58 2.53 1.20 -15.13
CA PHE A 58 2.30 2.42 -14.38
C PHE A 58 3.12 3.55 -14.98
N LYS A 59 2.43 4.62 -15.41
CA LYS A 59 3.05 5.75 -16.13
C LYS A 59 3.93 5.29 -17.33
N GLY A 60 3.45 4.30 -18.08
CA GLY A 60 4.16 3.72 -19.23
C GLY A 60 5.34 2.79 -18.88
N ILE A 61 5.61 2.57 -17.59
CA ILE A 61 6.64 1.63 -17.13
C ILE A 61 5.98 0.28 -16.91
N ASN A 62 6.47 -0.77 -17.57
CA ASN A 62 5.93 -2.12 -17.44
C ASN A 62 6.64 -2.90 -16.33
N LEU A 63 5.87 -3.52 -15.42
CA LEU A 63 6.39 -4.22 -14.24
C LEU A 63 7.31 -5.39 -14.59
N LYS A 64 7.02 -6.16 -15.65
CA LYS A 64 7.83 -7.32 -16.04
C LYS A 64 9.08 -6.90 -16.82
N LYS A 65 8.99 -5.85 -17.65
CA LYS A 65 10.10 -5.38 -18.48
C LYS A 65 11.09 -4.50 -17.71
N GLN A 66 10.60 -3.69 -16.77
CA GLN A 66 11.40 -2.72 -16.01
C GLN A 66 11.08 -2.78 -14.50
N PRO A 67 11.31 -3.93 -13.83
CA PRO A 67 10.82 -4.16 -12.46
C PRO A 67 11.41 -3.21 -11.41
N ILE A 68 12.70 -2.87 -11.51
CA ILE A 68 13.38 -1.98 -10.57
C ILE A 68 12.80 -0.56 -10.68
N LEU A 69 12.72 -0.03 -11.90
CA LEU A 69 12.14 1.28 -12.15
C LEU A 69 10.64 1.32 -11.79
N PHE A 70 9.89 0.26 -12.07
CA PHE A 70 8.48 0.17 -11.68
C PHE A 70 8.33 0.27 -10.15
N ARG A 71 9.08 -0.55 -9.41
CA ARG A 71 9.03 -0.61 -7.94
C ARG A 71 9.55 0.66 -7.28
N SER A 72 10.45 1.43 -7.92
CA SER A 72 10.85 2.73 -7.40
C SER A 72 9.73 3.77 -7.47
N LYS A 73 8.75 3.59 -8.36
CA LYS A 73 7.59 4.48 -8.50
C LYS A 73 6.41 4.13 -7.61
N ILE A 74 6.43 2.99 -6.92
CA ILE A 74 5.31 2.56 -6.10
C ILE A 74 5.74 2.15 -4.69
N SER A 75 4.77 2.11 -3.78
CA SER A 75 4.96 1.60 -2.43
C SER A 75 3.78 0.75 -2.00
N PHE A 76 4.03 -0.22 -1.11
CA PHE A 76 3.04 -1.18 -0.67
C PHE A 76 3.12 -1.41 0.84
N ALA A 77 2.00 -1.21 1.54
CA ALA A 77 1.80 -1.61 2.93
C ALA A 77 0.82 -2.80 2.97
N GLU A 78 1.24 -3.91 3.55
CA GLU A 78 0.41 -5.11 3.67
C GLU A 78 -0.64 -4.98 4.79
N ALA A 79 -1.73 -5.74 4.66
CA ALA A 79 -2.72 -5.88 5.72
C ALA A 79 -2.08 -6.46 7.00
N GLU A 80 -1.24 -7.48 6.85
CA GLU A 80 -0.53 -8.13 7.95
C GLU A 80 0.97 -8.19 7.62
N PRO A 81 1.74 -7.14 7.96
CA PRO A 81 3.18 -7.11 7.67
C PRO A 81 3.92 -8.23 8.41
N GLN A 82 4.81 -8.93 7.70
CA GLN A 82 5.67 -9.98 8.26
C GLN A 82 7.13 -9.54 8.15
N TYR A 83 7.75 -9.18 9.27
CA TYR A 83 9.11 -8.64 9.32
C TYR A 83 10.03 -9.50 10.20
N PRO A 84 11.36 -9.47 9.96
CA PRO A 84 12.31 -10.18 10.82
C PRO A 84 12.26 -9.69 12.27
N LEU A 85 11.87 -10.59 13.17
CA LEU A 85 11.58 -10.25 14.57
C LEU A 85 12.82 -9.79 15.37
N PHE A 86 14.02 -10.13 14.90
CA PHE A 86 15.28 -9.87 15.59
C PHE A 86 15.90 -8.49 15.28
N ILE A 87 15.41 -7.82 14.23
CA ILE A 87 15.90 -6.50 13.78
C ILE A 87 15.20 -5.41 14.60
N LYS A 88 15.89 -4.30 14.89
CA LYS A 88 15.30 -3.13 15.53
C LYS A 88 14.47 -2.31 14.55
N GLY A 89 13.44 -1.62 15.04
CA GLY A 89 12.65 -0.71 14.20
C GLY A 89 13.51 0.34 13.47
N LYS A 90 14.52 0.89 14.16
CA LYS A 90 15.49 1.82 13.58
C LYS A 90 16.26 1.21 12.41
N GLU A 91 16.85 0.04 12.60
CA GLU A 91 17.64 -0.66 11.57
C GLU A 91 16.79 -0.95 10.32
N PHE A 92 15.51 -1.28 10.54
CA PHE A 92 14.56 -1.52 9.46
C PHE A 92 14.19 -0.24 8.70
N ILE A 93 13.97 0.87 9.41
CA ILE A 93 13.72 2.17 8.79
C ILE A 93 14.95 2.67 8.02
N ASP A 94 16.14 2.55 8.60
CA ASP A 94 17.40 2.96 7.98
C ASP A 94 17.62 2.20 6.65
N PHE A 95 17.30 0.90 6.61
CA PHE A 95 17.33 0.09 5.38
C PHE A 95 16.37 0.61 4.29
N TYR A 96 15.13 0.98 4.66
CA TYR A 96 14.18 1.57 3.72
C TYR A 96 14.63 2.95 3.24
N GLN A 97 15.20 3.76 4.13
CA GLN A 97 15.72 5.08 3.80
C GLN A 97 16.83 4.99 2.75
N GLU A 98 17.79 4.08 2.95
CA GLU A 98 18.91 3.87 2.02
C GLU A 98 18.43 3.46 0.63
N ILE A 99 17.54 2.45 0.55
CA ILE A 99 17.03 1.94 -0.73
C ILE A 99 16.19 2.97 -1.47
N ARG A 100 15.48 3.84 -0.73
CA ARG A 100 14.61 4.87 -1.30
C ARG A 100 15.32 6.20 -1.53
N GLU A 101 16.59 6.32 -1.14
CA GLU A 101 17.36 7.56 -1.17
C GLU A 101 16.60 8.72 -0.50
N ALA A 102 15.93 8.42 0.62
CA ALA A 102 15.02 9.35 1.27
C ALA A 102 15.74 10.33 2.21
N ASP A 103 15.24 11.57 2.28
CA ASP A 103 15.80 12.60 3.15
C ASP A 103 15.58 12.26 4.63
N THR A 104 16.61 12.47 5.45
CA THR A 104 16.53 12.14 6.89
C THR A 104 15.42 12.90 7.61
N LYS A 105 15.13 14.15 7.23
CA LYS A 105 14.07 14.93 7.88
C LYS A 105 12.69 14.38 7.54
N GLU A 106 12.53 13.83 6.35
CA GLU A 106 11.30 13.14 5.96
C GLU A 106 11.07 11.90 6.83
N VAL A 107 12.11 11.10 7.03
CA VAL A 107 12.05 9.89 7.88
C VAL A 107 11.75 10.27 9.34
N GLU A 108 12.46 11.26 9.88
CA GLU A 108 12.22 11.78 11.24
C GLU A 108 10.78 12.29 11.40
N TYR A 109 10.27 13.03 10.42
CA TYR A 109 8.87 13.49 10.41
C TYR A 109 7.89 12.31 10.42
N LEU A 110 8.09 11.28 9.59
CA LEU A 110 7.19 10.12 9.53
C LEU A 110 7.19 9.35 10.86
N VAL A 111 8.36 9.17 11.47
CA VAL A 111 8.51 8.50 12.77
C VAL A 111 7.77 9.26 13.87
N ASP A 112 7.95 10.58 13.94
CA ASP A 112 7.29 11.44 14.92
C ASP A 112 5.77 11.50 14.69
N HIS A 113 5.36 11.63 13.42
CA HIS A 113 3.96 11.65 13.00
C HIS A 113 3.22 10.40 13.51
N PHE A 114 3.83 9.22 13.39
CA PHE A 114 3.24 7.98 13.91
C PHE A 114 3.61 7.65 15.37
N GLU A 115 4.24 8.56 16.12
CA GLU A 115 4.63 8.40 17.54
C GLU A 115 5.51 7.15 17.79
N MET A 116 6.40 6.84 16.85
CA MET A 116 7.23 5.63 16.90
C MET A 116 8.60 5.84 17.53
N THR A 117 9.00 7.08 17.80
CA THR A 117 10.35 7.49 18.27
C THR A 117 10.85 6.66 19.46
N ALA A 118 10.02 6.52 20.50
CA ALA A 118 10.39 5.82 21.73
C ALA A 118 10.60 4.30 21.54
N PHE A 119 10.11 3.74 20.43
CA PHE A 119 10.10 2.30 20.19
C PHE A 119 11.16 1.84 19.20
N LEU A 120 11.78 2.76 18.43
CA LEU A 120 12.68 2.39 17.33
C LEU A 120 13.91 1.58 17.76
N ASN A 121 14.36 1.72 19.01
CA ASN A 121 15.49 0.96 19.52
C ASN A 121 15.12 -0.46 19.98
N ASN A 122 13.83 -0.79 20.04
CA ASN A 122 13.34 -2.11 20.37
C ASN A 122 13.34 -3.02 19.13
N LYS A 123 13.50 -4.32 19.37
CA LYS A 123 13.34 -5.34 18.32
C LYS A 123 11.88 -5.41 17.87
N ILE A 124 11.68 -5.60 16.57
CA ILE A 124 10.35 -5.73 15.95
C ILE A 124 9.53 -6.86 16.60
N GLY A 125 10.18 -7.94 17.06
CA GLY A 125 9.51 -9.02 17.78
C GLY A 125 8.80 -8.61 19.08
N GLY A 126 9.11 -7.45 19.64
CA GLY A 126 8.42 -6.89 20.81
C GLY A 126 7.31 -5.89 20.46
N TYR A 127 7.03 -5.65 19.18
CA TYR A 127 6.03 -4.68 18.76
C TYR A 127 4.62 -5.25 18.93
N SER A 128 3.67 -4.42 19.37
CA SER A 128 2.25 -4.74 19.25
C SER A 128 1.83 -4.73 17.77
N SER A 129 0.66 -5.30 17.46
CA SER A 129 0.11 -5.26 16.09
C SER A 129 -0.04 -3.82 15.56
N GLY A 130 -0.51 -2.90 16.41
CA GLY A 130 -0.60 -1.48 16.07
C GLY A 130 0.75 -0.83 15.80
N MET A 131 1.78 -1.13 16.61
CA MET A 131 3.15 -0.65 16.36
C MET A 131 3.73 -1.20 15.06
N LEU A 132 3.47 -2.47 14.76
CA LEU A 132 3.90 -3.11 13.52
C LEU A 132 3.21 -2.51 12.29
N LYS A 133 1.90 -2.20 12.40
CA LYS A 133 1.16 -1.48 11.36
C LYS A 133 1.71 -0.06 11.16
N LYS A 134 1.98 0.68 12.25
CA LYS A 134 2.61 2.02 12.17
C LYS A 134 3.99 1.96 11.51
N LEU A 135 4.83 0.98 11.86
CA LEU A 135 6.11 0.74 11.19
C LEU A 135 5.94 0.46 9.69
N SER A 136 4.98 -0.40 9.32
CA SER A 136 4.68 -0.69 7.91
C SER A 136 4.21 0.55 7.15
N LEU A 137 3.41 1.41 7.76
CA LEU A 137 2.98 2.68 7.18
C LEU A 137 4.18 3.62 7.00
N ILE A 138 5.01 3.82 8.03
CA ILE A 138 6.25 4.61 7.92
C ILE A 138 7.07 4.12 6.72
N CYS A 139 7.41 2.83 6.67
CA CYS A 139 8.17 2.25 5.56
C CYS A 139 7.50 2.44 4.19
N ALA A 140 6.17 2.42 4.12
CA ALA A 140 5.45 2.67 2.88
C ALA A 140 5.48 4.14 2.46
N PHE A 141 5.57 5.07 3.41
CA PHE A 141 5.66 6.50 3.16
C PHE A 141 7.08 7.03 2.98
N ILE A 142 8.12 6.26 3.36
CA ILE A 142 9.53 6.63 3.13
C ILE A 142 9.81 6.78 1.63
N GLY A 143 10.39 7.93 1.29
CA GLY A 143 10.78 8.32 -0.05
C GLY A 143 9.64 9.01 -0.80
N ASN A 144 9.76 9.07 -2.11
CA ASN A 144 8.83 9.84 -2.93
C ASN A 144 8.10 9.00 -4.00
N PRO A 145 7.48 7.85 -3.66
CA PRO A 145 6.76 7.04 -4.63
C PRO A 145 5.57 7.83 -5.20
N ASP A 146 5.14 7.45 -6.40
CA ASP A 146 4.06 8.11 -7.14
C ASP A 146 2.70 7.47 -6.88
N LEU A 147 2.69 6.19 -6.50
CA LEU A 147 1.50 5.43 -6.13
C LEU A 147 1.73 4.68 -4.81
N TYR A 148 0.85 4.94 -3.84
CA TYR A 148 0.80 4.23 -2.57
C TYR A 148 -0.32 3.19 -2.59
N ILE A 149 0.03 1.95 -2.33
CA ILE A 149 -0.91 0.83 -2.26
C ILE A 149 -0.99 0.43 -0.79
N LEU A 150 -2.12 0.68 -0.15
CA LEU A 150 -2.27 0.46 1.28
C LEU A 150 -3.38 -0.57 1.51
N ASP A 151 -2.99 -1.78 1.90
CA ASP A 151 -3.92 -2.89 2.15
C ASP A 151 -4.39 -2.85 3.61
N GLU A 152 -5.70 -2.66 3.80
CA GLU A 152 -6.35 -2.57 5.12
C GLU A 152 -5.55 -1.66 6.09
N PRO A 153 -5.26 -0.39 5.74
CA PRO A 153 -4.29 0.41 6.49
C PRO A 153 -4.80 0.90 7.83
N LEU A 154 -6.11 0.83 8.06
CA LEU A 154 -6.77 1.30 9.27
C LEU A 154 -6.94 0.21 10.33
N ILE A 155 -6.69 -1.06 9.99
CA ILE A 155 -6.84 -2.14 10.98
C ILE A 155 -5.74 -2.02 12.03
N THR A 156 -6.07 -2.37 13.28
CA THR A 156 -5.13 -2.48 14.42
C THR A 156 -4.48 -1.18 14.91
N ILE A 157 -4.68 -0.06 14.23
CA ILE A 157 -4.24 1.26 14.71
C ILE A 157 -5.36 1.99 15.44
N ASP A 158 -4.99 2.82 16.40
CA ASP A 158 -5.91 3.65 17.16
C ASP A 158 -6.52 4.79 16.31
N THR A 159 -7.57 5.44 16.84
CA THR A 159 -8.28 6.52 16.14
C THR A 159 -7.39 7.71 15.83
N VAL A 160 -6.47 8.06 16.75
CA VAL A 160 -5.54 9.19 16.55
C VAL A 160 -4.62 8.90 15.37
N SER A 161 -4.03 7.71 15.33
CA SER A 161 -3.16 7.27 14.24
C SER A 161 -3.91 7.14 12.91
N SER A 162 -5.17 6.73 12.94
CA SER A 162 -6.02 6.71 11.74
C SER A 162 -6.24 8.12 11.18
N ASP A 163 -6.46 9.10 12.05
CA ASP A 163 -6.65 10.50 11.65
C ASP A 163 -5.37 11.12 11.09
N LYS A 164 -4.23 10.79 11.70
CA LYS A 164 -2.91 11.14 11.18
C LYS A 164 -2.64 10.52 9.81
N LEU A 165 -3.03 9.26 9.58
CA LEU A 165 -2.91 8.62 8.26
C LEU A 165 -3.80 9.33 7.22
N TYR A 166 -5.05 9.65 7.54
CA TYR A 166 -5.93 10.40 6.63
C TYR A 166 -5.34 11.76 6.26
N GLY A 167 -4.81 12.49 7.24
CA GLY A 167 -4.11 13.76 7.01
C GLY A 167 -2.92 13.59 6.08
N LEU A 168 -2.08 12.57 6.31
CA LEU A 168 -0.91 12.31 5.48
C LEU A 168 -1.28 11.95 4.03
N ILE A 169 -2.30 11.11 3.83
CA ILE A 169 -2.81 10.77 2.49
C ILE A 169 -3.27 12.04 1.77
N LYS A 170 -4.04 12.91 2.43
CA LYS A 170 -4.49 14.19 1.86
C LYS A 170 -3.32 15.07 1.43
N THR A 171 -2.34 15.26 2.31
CA THR A 171 -1.15 16.07 2.01
C THR A 171 -0.40 15.53 0.80
N LYS A 172 -0.13 14.23 0.76
CA LYS A 172 0.55 13.59 -0.37
C LYS A 172 -0.28 13.63 -1.65
N ALA A 173 -1.60 13.53 -1.58
CA ALA A 173 -2.47 13.67 -2.75
C ALA A 173 -2.41 15.09 -3.34
N LEU A 174 -2.35 16.13 -2.49
CA LEU A 174 -2.13 17.52 -2.92
C LEU A 174 -0.75 17.72 -3.58
N GLU A 175 0.27 16.98 -3.14
CA GLU A 175 1.59 16.89 -3.81
C GLU A 175 1.53 16.09 -5.14
N GLY A 176 0.34 15.63 -5.53
CA GLY A 176 0.10 14.95 -6.79
C GLY A 176 0.34 13.45 -6.78
N LYS A 177 0.37 12.83 -5.60
CA LYS A 177 0.49 11.38 -5.43
C LYS A 177 -0.84 10.66 -5.57
N SER A 178 -0.80 9.38 -5.94
CA SER A 178 -1.99 8.53 -6.09
C SER A 178 -2.07 7.47 -5.01
N PHE A 179 -3.27 7.03 -4.68
CA PHE A 179 -3.53 6.05 -3.63
C PHE A 179 -4.49 4.96 -4.12
N LEU A 180 -4.15 3.71 -3.81
CA LEU A 180 -5.05 2.57 -3.84
C LEU A 180 -5.20 2.05 -2.40
N LEU A 181 -6.37 2.24 -1.82
CA LEU A 181 -6.69 1.77 -0.48
C LEU A 181 -7.58 0.55 -0.58
N SER A 182 -7.34 -0.49 0.21
CA SER A 182 -8.34 -1.52 0.47
C SER A 182 -8.89 -1.33 1.87
N SER A 183 -10.17 -1.62 2.04
CA SER A 183 -10.77 -1.70 3.37
C SER A 183 -12.03 -2.55 3.31
N HIS A 184 -12.19 -3.46 4.26
CA HIS A 184 -13.46 -4.13 4.51
C HIS A 184 -14.42 -3.27 5.34
N GLN A 185 -13.90 -2.28 6.07
CA GLN A 185 -14.67 -1.26 6.78
C GLN A 185 -14.91 -0.06 5.85
N ASP A 186 -15.99 0.68 6.05
CA ASP A 186 -16.22 1.88 5.26
C ASP A 186 -15.16 2.95 5.59
N ILE A 187 -14.51 3.47 4.54
CA ILE A 187 -13.63 4.62 4.68
C ILE A 187 -14.49 5.83 5.07
N ASN A 188 -14.04 6.58 6.06
CA ASN A 188 -14.76 7.76 6.50
C ASN A 188 -14.61 8.88 5.45
N ILE A 189 -15.63 9.04 4.61
CA ILE A 189 -15.65 10.01 3.51
C ILE A 189 -15.56 11.47 3.97
N ASN A 190 -15.95 11.79 5.21
CA ASN A 190 -15.77 13.13 5.78
C ASN A 190 -14.29 13.39 6.10
N LYS A 191 -13.52 12.32 6.37
CA LYS A 191 -12.08 12.39 6.65
C LYS A 191 -11.22 12.21 5.41
N LEU A 192 -11.73 11.61 4.34
CA LEU A 192 -10.98 11.39 3.09
C LEU A 192 -11.91 11.41 1.87
N SER A 193 -11.70 12.38 0.97
CA SER A 193 -12.40 12.40 -0.33
C SER A 193 -11.82 11.32 -1.24
N LEU A 194 -12.68 10.56 -1.90
CA LEU A 194 -12.31 9.51 -2.83
C LEU A 194 -12.65 9.96 -4.26
N ASP A 195 -11.73 9.75 -5.20
CA ASP A 195 -11.95 10.04 -6.62
C ASP A 195 -12.76 8.94 -7.30
N THR A 196 -12.55 7.67 -6.90
CA THR A 196 -13.32 6.53 -7.40
C THR A 196 -13.35 5.42 -6.37
N THR A 197 -14.51 4.76 -6.28
CA THR A 197 -14.64 3.48 -5.56
C THR A 197 -14.71 2.35 -6.57
N PHE A 198 -13.94 1.31 -6.34
CA PHE A 198 -13.96 0.06 -7.08
C PHE A 198 -14.45 -1.07 -6.20
N GLN A 199 -15.01 -2.11 -6.80
CA GLN A 199 -15.39 -3.34 -6.11
C GLN A 199 -14.96 -4.55 -6.93
N ILE A 200 -14.53 -5.61 -6.25
CA ILE A 200 -14.35 -6.92 -6.90
C ILE A 200 -15.66 -7.70 -6.80
N ILE A 201 -16.25 -8.02 -7.96
CA ILE A 201 -17.47 -8.83 -8.10
C ILE A 201 -17.16 -9.92 -9.12
N ASP A 202 -17.40 -11.19 -8.76
CA ASP A 202 -17.14 -12.34 -9.64
C ASP A 202 -15.76 -12.31 -10.32
N LYS A 203 -14.72 -11.94 -9.54
CA LYS A 203 -13.31 -11.86 -9.96
C LYS A 203 -13.00 -10.78 -11.00
N GLN A 204 -14.00 -9.96 -11.34
CA GLN A 204 -13.89 -8.75 -12.16
C GLN A 204 -13.82 -7.52 -11.25
N ILE A 205 -13.26 -6.42 -11.77
CA ILE A 205 -13.22 -5.14 -11.06
C ILE A 205 -14.25 -4.22 -11.70
N VAL A 206 -15.19 -3.73 -10.90
CA VAL A 206 -16.22 -2.78 -11.32
C VAL A 206 -15.98 -1.43 -10.67
N LYS A 207 -16.26 -0.35 -11.40
CA LYS A 207 -16.32 1.01 -10.87
C LYS A 207 -17.74 1.28 -10.36
N LEU A 208 -17.84 1.83 -9.16
CA LEU A 208 -19.11 2.24 -8.52
C LEU A 208 -19.40 3.72 -8.78
#